data_AF-A0A7X8YDB4-F1
#
_entry.id   AF-A0A7X8YDB4-F1
#
_cell.length_a   1.000
_cell.length_b   1.000
_cell.length_c   1.000
_cell.angle_alpha   90.00
_cell.angle_beta   90.00
_cell.angle_gamma   90.00
#
_symmetry.space_group_name_H-M   'P 1'
#
loop_
_entity.id
_entity.type
_entity.pdbx_description
1 polymer ?
#
loop_
_entity_poly.entity_id
_entity_poly.type
_entity_poly.pdbx_seq_one_letter_code
_entity_poly.pdbx_strand_id
1 'polypeptide(L)'
;MNPVDWQIVESEELSSAFGLSLPSGFGNDFAGVVVELGPGVTRWKVGDRVYGGARGAAVATSVVLDEHHRSLHRTPDQLSDLTAGVLDIAGRTASAVADALSSQPGPG
;
A
#
# COMPACT_ATOMS: atom_id res chain seq x y z
N MET A 1 1.93 8.89 -3.57
CA MET A 1 0.81 9.77 -3.20
C MET A 1 -0.27 9.67 -4.26
N ASN A 2 -1.50 9.44 -3.82
CA ASN A 2 -2.65 9.25 -4.68
C ASN A 2 -3.63 10.41 -4.53
N PRO A 3 -4.44 10.73 -5.55
CA PRO A 3 -5.43 11.81 -5.47
C PRO A 3 -6.47 11.64 -4.35
N VAL A 4 -6.71 10.43 -3.84
CA VAL A 4 -7.66 10.20 -2.73
C VAL A 4 -7.08 10.60 -1.36
N ASP A 5 -5.74 10.62 -1.22
CA ASP A 5 -5.10 10.76 0.09
C ASP A 5 -5.44 12.12 0.73
N TRP A 6 -5.47 13.21 -0.05
CA TRP A 6 -5.80 14.56 0.45
C TRP A 6 -7.28 14.68 0.85
N GLN A 7 -8.19 14.08 0.07
CA GLN A 7 -9.63 14.12 0.33
C GLN A 7 -9.99 13.43 1.64
N ILE A 8 -9.28 12.34 1.95
CA ILE A 8 -9.48 11.56 3.17
C ILE A 8 -9.16 12.41 4.40
N VAL A 9 -8.01 13.10 4.43
CA VAL A 9 -7.58 13.85 5.62
C VAL A 9 -8.32 15.18 5.82
N GLU A 10 -8.98 15.72 4.79
CA GLU A 10 -9.76 16.95 4.89
C GLU A 10 -11.16 16.76 5.48
N SER A 11 -11.67 15.53 5.55
CA SER A 11 -13.02 15.24 6.04
C SER A 11 -13.01 14.10 7.05
N GLU A 12 -13.57 14.35 8.24
CA GLU A 12 -13.73 13.32 9.27
C GLU A 12 -14.66 12.18 8.80
N GLU A 13 -15.69 12.51 8.01
CA GLU A 13 -16.60 11.53 7.43
C GLU A 13 -15.87 10.61 6.44
N LEU A 14 -15.07 11.18 5.52
CA LEU A 14 -14.29 10.38 4.58
C LEU A 14 -13.18 9.60 5.30
N SER A 15 -12.47 10.22 6.24
CA SER A 15 -11.52 9.52 7.10
C SER A 15 -12.14 8.27 7.73
N SER A 16 -13.31 8.41 8.37
CA SER A 16 -14.01 7.30 8.98
C SER A 16 -14.43 6.23 7.96
N ALA A 17 -14.93 6.63 6.79
CA ALA A 17 -15.29 5.71 5.71
C ALA A 17 -14.09 4.90 5.18
N PHE A 18 -12.88 5.47 5.25
CA PHE A 18 -11.63 4.81 4.86
C PHE A 18 -10.90 4.13 6.03
N GLY A 19 -11.52 4.07 7.21
CA GLY A 19 -11.01 3.38 8.40
C GLY A 19 -9.95 4.15 9.18
N LEU A 20 -9.92 5.48 9.06
CA LEU A 20 -8.99 6.36 9.76
C LEU A 20 -9.72 7.17 10.84
N SER A 21 -9.03 7.40 11.96
CA SER A 21 -9.43 8.34 13.00
C SER A 21 -8.49 9.52 12.98
N LEU A 22 -9.04 10.74 12.98
CA LEU A 22 -8.26 11.96 12.97
C LEU A 22 -7.85 12.41 14.39
N PRO A 23 -6.68 13.06 14.55
CA PRO A 23 -5.67 13.28 13.53
C PRO A 23 -4.93 11.98 13.17
N SER A 24 -4.74 11.73 11.87
CA SER A 24 -3.96 10.59 11.35
C SER A 24 -2.71 11.08 10.62
N GLY A 25 -1.82 10.15 10.27
CA GLY A 25 -0.80 10.43 9.25
C GLY A 25 -1.40 10.48 7.85
N PHE A 26 -0.54 10.39 6.83
CA PHE A 26 -0.89 10.66 5.44
C PHE A 26 -0.30 9.66 4.44
N GLY A 27 -0.96 9.54 3.28
CA GLY A 27 -0.54 8.69 2.17
C GLY A 27 -0.84 7.20 2.35
N ASN A 28 -0.76 6.45 1.26
CA ASN A 28 -0.93 4.99 1.24
C ASN A 28 0.29 4.25 0.69
N ASP A 29 0.76 4.63 -0.50
CA ASP A 29 1.78 3.86 -1.20
C ASP A 29 3.19 4.15 -0.65
N PHE A 30 3.97 3.09 -0.44
CA PHE A 30 5.37 3.20 -0.02
C PHE A 30 6.26 2.19 -0.76
N ALA A 31 7.55 2.50 -0.81
CA ALA A 31 8.62 1.55 -1.07
C ALA A 31 9.79 1.87 -0.13
N GLY A 32 10.51 0.84 0.30
CA GLY A 32 11.62 0.99 1.23
C GLY A 32 12.31 -0.34 1.51
N VAL A 33 13.03 -0.36 2.63
CA VAL A 33 13.85 -1.51 3.05
C VAL A 33 13.47 -1.90 4.46
N VAL A 34 13.39 -3.20 4.74
CA VAL A 34 13.20 -3.71 6.09
C VAL A 34 14.45 -3.39 6.91
N VAL A 35 14.30 -2.59 7.96
CA VAL A 35 15.42 -2.18 8.84
C VAL A 35 15.42 -2.90 10.19
N GLU A 36 14.28 -3.44 10.61
CA GLU A 36 14.09 -4.15 11.88
C GLU A 36 13.01 -5.22 11.73
N LEU A 37 13.08 -6.28 12.56
CA LEU A 37 12.09 -7.35 12.63
C LEU A 37 11.60 -7.51 14.06
N GLY A 38 10.28 -7.63 14.23
CA GLY A 38 9.70 -7.97 15.53
C GLY A 38 9.95 -9.42 15.94
N PRO A 39 9.77 -9.76 17.22
CA PRO A 39 9.91 -11.13 17.70
C PRO A 39 8.99 -12.10 16.93
N GLY A 40 9.55 -13.22 16.46
CA GLY A 40 8.79 -14.27 15.79
C GLY A 40 8.54 -14.05 14.29
N VAL A 41 8.97 -12.91 13.72
CA VAL A 41 8.87 -12.68 12.27
C VAL A 41 9.86 -13.59 11.51
N THR A 42 9.39 -14.30 10.49
CA THR A 42 10.20 -15.30 9.75
C THR A 42 10.19 -15.15 8.22
N ARG A 43 9.18 -14.48 7.67
CA ARG A 43 8.95 -14.26 6.23
C ARG A 43 9.88 -13.22 5.62
N TRP A 44 10.40 -12.32 6.44
CA TRP A 44 11.17 -11.14 6.04
C TRP A 44 12.57 -11.14 6.64
N LYS A 45 13.49 -10.43 6.00
CA LYS A 45 14.86 -10.22 6.46
C LYS A 45 15.20 -8.74 6.43
N VAL A 46 16.04 -8.29 7.37
CA VAL A 46 16.66 -6.96 7.29
C VAL A 46 17.41 -6.85 5.96
N GLY A 47 17.19 -5.76 5.24
CA GLY A 47 17.71 -5.54 3.88
C GLY A 47 16.74 -5.95 2.76
N ASP A 48 15.64 -6.64 3.05
CA ASP A 48 14.62 -6.92 2.03
C ASP A 48 14.03 -5.60 1.50
N ARG A 49 14.07 -5.42 0.18
CA ARG A 49 13.34 -4.33 -0.49
C ARG A 49 11.86 -4.68 -0.56
N VAL A 50 11.02 -3.77 -0.10
CA VAL A 50 9.57 -3.96 -0.01
C VAL A 50 8.81 -2.78 -0.54
N TYR A 51 7.61 -3.03 -1.03
CA TYR A 51 6.65 -2.01 -1.39
C TYR A 51 5.24 -2.43 -0.96
N GLY A 52 4.35 -1.45 -0.87
CA GLY A 52 3.02 -1.74 -0.39
C GLY A 52 2.13 -0.54 -0.10
N GLY A 53 1.04 -0.85 0.60
CA GLY A 53 0.07 0.10 1.12
C GLY A 53 0.08 0.16 2.65
N ALA A 54 0.20 1.37 3.20
CA ALA A 54 0.07 1.70 4.62
C ALA A 54 -0.80 2.95 4.75
N ARG A 55 -2.13 2.76 4.66
CA ARG A 55 -3.10 3.85 4.60
C ARG A 55 -3.00 4.78 5.81
N GLY A 56 -2.83 6.07 5.54
CA GLY A 56 -2.66 7.10 6.57
C GLY A 56 -1.31 7.06 7.28
N ALA A 57 -0.31 6.32 6.78
CA ALA A 57 0.98 6.17 7.45
C ALA A 57 2.20 6.18 6.50
N ALA A 58 1.98 6.14 5.19
CA ALA A 58 3.06 5.93 4.22
C ALA A 58 3.98 7.15 4.02
N VAL A 59 3.50 8.37 4.25
CA VAL A 59 4.35 9.57 4.27
C VAL A 59 5.01 9.67 5.63
N ALA A 60 6.06 8.89 5.81
CA ALA A 60 6.86 8.81 7.03
C ALA A 60 8.28 8.35 6.69
N THR A 61 9.21 8.51 7.63
CA THR A 61 10.57 7.95 7.52
C THR A 61 10.60 6.45 7.83
N SER A 62 9.57 5.94 8.52
CA SER A 62 9.43 4.54 8.91
C SER A 62 7.96 4.19 9.11
N VAL A 63 7.61 2.94 8.81
CA VAL A 63 6.28 2.37 8.98
C VAL A 63 6.42 0.98 9.59
N VAL A 64 5.56 0.64 10.56
CA VAL A 64 5.52 -0.68 11.21
C VAL A 64 4.31 -1.44 10.68
N LEU A 65 4.53 -2.65 10.17
CA LEU A 65 3.48 -3.50 9.61
C LEU A 65 3.57 -4.91 10.20
N ASP A 66 2.41 -5.56 10.27
CA ASP A 66 2.33 -6.98 10.54
C ASP A 66 3.02 -7.81 9.44
N GLU A 67 3.66 -8.92 9.81
CA GLU A 67 4.36 -9.81 8.87
C GLU A 67 3.46 -10.30 7.72
N HIS A 68 2.16 -10.46 8.00
CA HIS A 68 1.14 -10.93 7.07
C HIS A 68 0.27 -9.80 6.51
N HIS A 69 0.72 -8.54 6.63
CA HIS A 69 0.03 -7.41 6.03
C HIS A 69 -0.19 -7.67 4.52
N ARG A 70 -1.46 -7.63 4.09
CA ARG A 70 -1.88 -8.11 2.76
C ARG A 70 -1.27 -7.32 1.62
N SER A 71 -1.04 -6.02 1.85
CA SER A 71 -0.42 -5.11 0.88
C SER A 71 1.10 -5.01 1.05
N LEU A 72 1.77 -5.92 1.78
CA LEU A 72 3.23 -5.91 1.92
C LEU A 72 3.87 -6.95 0.97
N HIS A 73 4.65 -6.47 0.02
CA HIS A 73 5.23 -7.26 -1.07
C HIS A 73 6.74 -7.03 -1.19
N ARG A 74 7.48 -8.03 -1.71
CA ARG A 74 8.89 -7.84 -2.11
C ARG A 74 8.95 -7.00 -3.36
N THR A 75 9.86 -6.03 -3.40
CA THR A 75 10.16 -5.26 -4.61
C THR A 75 10.98 -6.11 -5.56
N PRO A 76 10.52 -6.35 -6.81
CA PRO A 76 11.33 -7.05 -7.80
C PRO A 76 12.63 -6.30 -8.09
N ASP A 77 13.72 -7.04 -8.33
CA ASP A 77 15.06 -6.46 -8.52
C ASP A 77 15.12 -5.47 -9.69
N GLN A 78 14.28 -5.67 -10.71
CA GLN A 78 14.20 -4.84 -11.90
C GLN A 78 13.46 -3.52 -11.69
N LEU A 79 12.76 -3.34 -10.57
CA LEU A 79 12.00 -2.12 -10.27
C LEU A 79 12.81 -1.20 -9.36
N SER A 80 12.84 0.08 -9.70
CA SER A 80 13.33 1.12 -8.78
C SER A 80 12.36 1.33 -7.62
N ASP A 81 12.85 1.82 -6.48
CA ASP A 81 11.96 2.16 -5.35
C ASP A 81 10.97 3.26 -5.71
N LEU A 82 11.37 4.21 -6.57
CA LEU A 82 10.47 5.26 -7.05
C LEU A 82 9.30 4.69 -7.85
N THR A 83 9.55 3.69 -8.69
CA THR A 83 8.49 2.99 -9.42
C THR A 83 7.66 2.14 -8.46
N ALA A 84 8.30 1.40 -7.55
CA ALA A 84 7.60 0.51 -6.63
C ALA A 84 6.67 1.28 -5.67
N GLY A 85 7.08 2.47 -5.24
CA GLY A 85 6.35 3.33 -4.30
C GLY A 85 5.07 3.96 -4.86
N VAL A 86 4.70 3.66 -6.11
CA VAL A 86 3.42 4.08 -6.72
C VAL A 86 2.58 2.89 -7.20
N LEU A 87 2.98 1.65 -6.90
CA LEU A 87 2.35 0.45 -7.46
C LEU A 87 1.11 -0.03 -6.68
N ASP A 88 1.00 0.24 -5.37
CA ASP A 88 -0.05 -0.42 -4.57
C ASP A 88 -1.45 0.00 -5.03
N ILE A 89 -1.77 1.30 -5.03
CA ILE A 89 -3.09 1.74 -5.49
C ILE A 89 -3.24 1.53 -6.99
N ALA A 90 -2.26 1.93 -7.80
CA ALA A 90 -2.36 1.81 -9.26
C ALA A 90 -2.55 0.35 -9.72
N GLY A 91 -1.77 -0.57 -9.14
CA GLY A 91 -1.83 -1.99 -9.45
C GLY A 91 -3.15 -2.63 -8.99
N ARG A 92 -3.61 -2.34 -7.78
CA ARG A 92 -4.89 -2.87 -7.28
C ARG A 92 -6.08 -2.36 -8.10
N THR A 93 -6.07 -1.08 -8.49
CA THR A 93 -7.10 -0.52 -9.37
C THR A 93 -7.10 -1.19 -10.74
N ALA A 94 -5.93 -1.36 -11.36
CA ALA A 94 -5.82 -2.04 -12.65
C ALA A 94 -6.31 -3.50 -12.57
N SER A 95 -5.94 -4.23 -11.52
CA SER A 95 -6.39 -5.61 -11.30
C SER A 95 -7.91 -5.70 -11.16
N ALA A 96 -8.52 -4.82 -10.35
CA ALA A 96 -9.97 -4.81 -10.16
C ALA A 96 -10.73 -4.55 -11.47
N VAL A 97 -10.20 -3.68 -12.33
CA VAL A 97 -10.77 -3.44 -13.67
C VAL A 97 -10.64 -4.69 -14.55
N ALA A 98 -9.47 -5.34 -14.56
CA ALA A 98 -9.25 -6.55 -15.34
C ALA A 98 -10.19 -7.70 -14.89
N ASP A 99 -10.38 -7.86 -13.58
CA ASP A 99 -11.29 -8.86 -13.01
C ASP A 99 -12.74 -8.58 -13.41
N ALA A 100 -13.17 -7.31 -13.33
CA ALA A 100 -14.51 -6.91 -13.71
C ALA A 100 -14.79 -7.18 -15.20
N LEU A 101 -13.83 -6.88 -16.09
CA LEU A 101 -13.96 -7.15 -17.52
C LEU A 101 -13.96 -8.65 -17.84
N SER A 102 -13.16 -9.44 -17.12
CA SER A 102 -13.10 -10.90 -17.31
C SER A 102 -14.36 -11.62 -16.84
N SER A 103 -15.13 -11.00 -15.95
CA SER A 103 -16.40 -11.54 -15.42
C SER A 103 -17.62 -11.31 -16.33
N GLN A 104 -17.47 -10.53 -17.41
CA GLN A 104 -18.56 -10.30 -18.36
C GLN A 104 -18.63 -11.45 -19.39
N PRO A 105 -19.79 -12.11 -19.59
CA PRO A 105 -19.93 -13.06 -20.69
C PRO A 105 -19.70 -12.33 -22.01
N GLY A 106 -18.90 -12.95 -22.90
CA GLY A 106 -18.57 -12.36 -24.21
C GLY A 106 -19.83 -12.04 -25.02
N PRO A 107 -19.78 -11.06 -25.94
CA PRO A 107 -20.91 -10.77 -26.81
C PRO A 107 -21.22 -12.02 -27.66
N GLY A 108 -22.40 -12.59 -27.45
CA GLY A 108 -22.94 -13.69 -28.25
C GLY A 108 -23.44 -13.23 -29.61
#